data_AF-A0A9P9QH15-F1
#
_entry.id   AF-A0A9P9QH15-F1
#
_cell.length_a   1.000
_cell.length_b   1.000
_cell.length_c   1.000
_cell.angle_alpha   90.00
_cell.angle_beta   90.00
_cell.angle_gamma   90.00
#
_symmetry.space_group_name_H-M   'P 1'
#
loop_
_entity.id
_entity.type
_entity.pdbx_description
1 polymer ?
#
loop_
_entity_poly.entity_id
_entity_poly.type
_entity_poly.pdbx_seq_one_letter_code
_entity_poly.pdbx_strand_id
1 'polypeptide(L)'
;MSNFICKSCRAFLRRSPRRDLTVAARSYSSRTTPKAPLDIAALLSKPTWSVRSLIPSEPIPPSSEITPQKLHHLLRLSALPLPKSPAEEASMLATLHSQLYFVQDIQNVDTEGVEPLQSIRDETEEGIKDITIGLETLREALGKEDVIGRNRRPRRRRDEKVDTKGVEDWDVTKTAGEKVDTPGGKFFIVRSGKGEKGSWASQNAYTNHD
;
A
#
# COMPACT_ATOMS: atom_id res chain seq x y z
N MET A 1 -41.06 1.14 -51.20
CA MET A 1 -41.53 2.39 -50.57
C MET A 1 -40.31 3.06 -49.95
N SER A 2 -39.54 3.81 -50.73
CA SER A 2 -39.63 5.28 -50.88
C SER A 2 -38.84 6.01 -49.79
N ASN A 3 -37.61 6.40 -50.17
CA ASN A 3 -36.75 7.37 -49.48
C ASN A 3 -37.43 8.72 -49.32
N PHE A 4 -37.20 9.46 -48.22
CA PHE A 4 -37.02 10.91 -48.25
C PHE A 4 -36.17 11.39 -47.06
N ILE A 5 -34.89 11.68 -47.31
CA ILE A 5 -34.11 12.64 -46.51
C ILE A 5 -33.86 13.85 -47.41
N CYS A 6 -34.13 15.03 -46.85
CA CYS A 6 -34.27 16.33 -47.49
C CYS A 6 -32.98 16.82 -48.19
N LYS A 7 -33.14 17.39 -49.40
CA LYS A 7 -32.08 17.92 -50.28
C LYS A 7 -32.11 19.45 -50.38
N SER A 8 -32.09 20.15 -49.26
CA SER A 8 -32.02 21.62 -49.18
C SER A 8 -31.67 21.97 -47.74
N CYS A 9 -30.44 22.33 -47.36
CA CYS A 9 -29.75 23.55 -47.79
C CYS A 9 -28.27 23.27 -48.01
N ARG A 10 -27.89 23.32 -49.28
CA ARG A 10 -26.55 23.18 -49.83
C ARG A 10 -26.18 24.56 -50.37
N ALA A 11 -25.40 25.35 -49.63
CA ALA A 11 -24.41 26.31 -50.12
C ALA A 11 -24.03 27.29 -49.00
N PHE A 12 -22.77 27.26 -48.54
CA PHE A 12 -21.84 28.36 -48.78
C PHE A 12 -20.43 27.89 -48.37
N LEU A 13 -19.67 27.57 -49.41
CA LEU A 13 -18.22 27.66 -49.54
C LEU A 13 -17.45 28.17 -48.31
N ARG A 14 -16.77 27.27 -47.60
CA ARG A 14 -15.44 27.58 -47.06
C ARG A 14 -14.49 26.43 -47.36
N ARG A 15 -13.60 26.70 -48.32
CA ARG A 15 -12.34 26.01 -48.53
C ARG A 15 -11.69 25.68 -47.19
N SER A 16 -11.32 24.43 -47.00
CA SER A 16 -10.16 24.09 -46.19
C SER A 16 -9.39 23.02 -46.94
N PRO A 17 -8.09 23.22 -47.18
CA PRO A 17 -7.30 22.31 -48.01
C PRO A 17 -7.19 20.95 -47.32
N ARG A 18 -7.26 19.89 -48.14
CA ARG A 18 -6.71 18.59 -47.79
C ARG A 18 -5.24 18.81 -47.45
N ARG A 19 -4.89 18.72 -46.18
CA ARG A 19 -3.51 18.46 -45.79
C ARG A 19 -3.36 16.95 -45.86
N ASP A 20 -2.78 16.49 -46.96
CA ASP A 20 -2.20 15.16 -47.02
C ASP A 20 -1.36 14.98 -45.76
N LEU A 21 -1.67 13.92 -45.02
CA LEU A 21 -0.83 13.42 -43.95
C LEU A 21 0.46 12.91 -44.60
N THR A 22 1.38 13.83 -44.89
CA THR A 22 2.79 13.48 -44.87
C THR A 22 3.07 13.03 -43.45
N VAL A 23 3.19 11.71 -43.27
CA VAL A 23 3.91 11.13 -42.14
C VAL A 23 5.26 11.84 -42.15
N ALA A 24 5.40 12.86 -41.31
CA ALA A 24 6.69 13.40 -40.98
C ALA A 24 7.37 12.25 -40.25
N ALA A 25 8.08 11.42 -41.00
CA ALA A 25 9.14 10.60 -40.47
C ALA A 25 9.91 11.56 -39.57
N ARG A 26 9.84 11.33 -38.25
CA ARG A 26 10.70 12.03 -37.30
C ARG A 26 12.09 11.77 -37.83
N SER A 27 12.62 12.76 -38.54
CA SER A 27 14.00 12.75 -38.96
C SER A 27 14.74 12.87 -37.66
N TYR A 28 15.12 11.71 -37.10
CA TYR A 28 16.18 11.65 -36.13
C TYR A 28 17.39 12.17 -36.88
N SER A 29 17.56 13.50 -36.84
CA SER A 29 18.74 14.14 -37.37
C SER A 29 19.84 13.65 -36.45
N SER A 30 20.51 12.56 -36.83
CA SER A 30 21.85 12.21 -36.37
C SER A 30 22.82 13.24 -36.97
N ARG A 31 22.54 14.52 -36.72
CA ARG A 31 23.48 15.59 -36.93
C ARG A 31 24.46 15.44 -35.78
N THR A 32 25.48 14.62 -36.01
CA THR A 32 26.69 14.59 -35.20
C THR A 32 27.41 15.91 -35.43
N THR A 33 26.84 17.00 -34.88
CA THR A 33 27.65 18.16 -34.56
C THR A 33 28.63 17.68 -33.49
N PRO A 34 29.93 18.01 -33.59
CA PRO A 34 30.83 17.74 -32.48
C PRO A 34 30.30 18.58 -31.31
N LYS A 35 29.61 17.94 -30.36
CA LYS A 35 29.30 18.59 -29.08
C LYS A 35 30.67 18.96 -28.51
N ALA A 36 30.94 20.26 -28.40
CA ALA A 36 32.06 20.74 -27.61
C ALA A 36 32.05 19.98 -26.27
N PRO A 37 33.21 19.56 -25.74
CA PRO A 37 33.25 18.83 -24.48
C PRO A 37 32.48 19.66 -23.45
N LEU A 38 31.35 19.13 -22.98
CA LEU A 38 30.54 19.81 -21.99
C LEU A 38 31.43 19.99 -20.77
N ASP A 39 31.74 21.23 -20.42
CA ASP A 39 32.49 21.54 -19.21
C ASP A 39 31.57 21.30 -18.01
N ILE A 40 31.60 20.07 -17.50
CA ILE A 40 30.81 19.63 -16.36
C ILE A 40 31.16 20.49 -15.13
N ALA A 41 32.41 20.93 -14.99
CA ALA A 41 32.83 21.76 -13.86
C ALA A 41 32.19 23.14 -13.93
N ALA A 42 32.14 23.78 -15.11
CA ALA A 42 31.42 25.03 -15.29
C ALA A 42 29.91 24.89 -15.06
N LEU A 43 29.29 23.78 -15.48
CA LEU A 43 27.86 23.52 -15.25
C LEU A 43 27.53 23.29 -13.78
N LEU A 44 28.36 22.54 -13.05
CA LEU A 44 28.16 22.25 -11.63
C LEU A 44 28.59 23.39 -10.70
N SER A 45 29.34 24.38 -11.21
CA SER A 45 29.81 25.53 -10.43
C SER A 45 28.70 26.47 -9.95
N LYS A 46 27.54 26.46 -10.63
CA LYS A 46 26.37 27.29 -10.30
C LYS A 46 25.15 26.38 -10.05
N PRO A 47 25.07 25.71 -8.89
CA PRO A 47 23.90 24.92 -8.56
C PRO A 47 22.69 25.86 -8.44
N THR A 48 21.68 25.67 -9.29
CA THR A 48 20.46 26.50 -9.31
C THR A 48 19.58 26.23 -8.10
N TRP A 49 19.56 24.99 -7.61
CA TRP A 49 18.94 24.59 -6.35
C TRP A 49 19.72 23.46 -5.70
N SER A 50 19.87 23.51 -4.38
CA SER A 50 20.31 22.34 -3.61
C SER A 50 19.08 21.69 -2.98
N VAL A 51 19.05 20.35 -2.90
CA VAL A 51 17.95 19.64 -2.21
C VAL A 51 17.87 20.10 -0.74
N ARG A 52 19.01 20.39 -0.13
CA ARG A 52 19.10 20.89 1.25
C ARG A 52 18.49 22.28 1.45
N SER A 53 18.43 23.11 0.40
CA SER A 53 17.76 24.42 0.46
C SER A 53 16.26 24.35 0.21
N LEU A 54 15.76 23.24 -0.34
CA LEU A 54 14.33 23.01 -0.55
C LEU A 54 13.66 22.38 0.68
N ILE A 55 14.44 21.71 1.53
CA ILE A 55 14.00 21.24 2.85
C ILE A 55 14.15 22.42 3.81
N PRO A 56 13.09 22.86 4.50
CA PRO A 56 13.20 23.98 5.40
C PRO A 56 14.14 23.64 6.56
N SER A 57 15.04 24.58 6.90
CA SER A 57 16.19 24.32 7.79
C SER A 57 15.84 24.40 9.27
N GLU A 58 14.72 25.04 9.59
CA GLU A 58 14.29 25.26 10.96
C GLU A 58 13.10 24.36 11.28
N PRO A 59 13.16 23.56 12.35
CA PRO A 59 12.00 22.84 12.84
C PRO A 59 10.97 23.89 13.24
N ILE A 60 9.92 24.03 12.42
CA ILE A 60 8.73 24.78 12.79
C ILE A 60 8.29 24.19 14.13
N PRO A 61 8.08 25.02 15.17
CA PRO A 61 7.70 24.51 16.48
C PRO A 61 6.51 23.59 16.29
N PRO A 62 6.55 22.35 16.84
CA PRO A 62 5.56 21.33 16.54
C PRO A 62 4.20 21.95 16.80
N SER A 63 3.36 21.99 15.78
CA SER A 63 2.02 22.53 15.84
C SER A 63 1.15 21.65 16.75
N SER A 64 1.46 21.55 18.05
CA SER A 64 0.63 20.96 19.12
C SER A 64 0.05 19.54 18.92
N GLU A 65 0.34 18.83 17.83
CA GLU A 65 -0.55 17.75 17.37
C GLU A 65 -0.28 16.38 17.99
N ILE A 66 0.93 16.13 18.49
CA ILE A 66 1.31 14.82 19.02
C ILE A 66 1.80 14.94 20.45
N THR A 67 0.87 14.62 21.34
CA THR A 67 1.10 14.50 22.77
C THR A 67 1.69 13.13 23.11
N PRO A 68 2.37 13.00 24.26
CA PRO A 68 2.73 11.72 24.89
C PRO A 68 1.62 10.65 24.84
N GLN A 69 0.39 11.06 25.13
CA GLN A 69 -0.77 10.17 25.11
C GLN A 69 -1.07 9.64 23.71
N LYS A 70 -0.90 10.47 22.68
CA LYS A 70 -1.07 10.07 21.28
C LYS A 70 0.07 9.16 20.84
N LEU A 71 1.31 9.39 21.29
CA LEU A 71 2.41 8.44 21.07
C LEU A 71 2.08 7.07 21.67
N HIS A 72 1.61 7.01 22.92
CA HIS A 72 1.21 5.75 23.55
C HIS A 72 0.05 5.05 22.81
N HIS A 73 -0.89 5.84 22.29
CA HIS A 73 -1.97 5.32 21.47
C HIS A 73 -1.44 4.69 20.17
N LEU A 74 -0.52 5.35 19.47
CA LEU A 74 0.12 4.84 18.25
C LEU A 74 0.92 3.55 18.53
N LEU A 75 1.68 3.51 19.63
CA LEU A 75 2.41 2.31 20.04
C LEU A 75 1.45 1.13 20.21
N ARG A 76 0.29 1.36 20.85
CA ARG A 76 -0.75 0.33 20.99
C ARG A 76 -1.32 -0.14 19.65
N LEU A 77 -1.59 0.77 18.70
CA LEU A 77 -2.08 0.40 17.37
C LEU A 77 -1.06 -0.41 16.58
N SER A 78 0.22 -0.09 16.73
CA SER A 78 1.34 -0.82 16.12
C SER A 78 1.77 -2.08 16.89
N ALA A 79 1.08 -2.43 17.98
CA ALA A 79 1.41 -3.53 18.88
C ALA A 79 2.85 -3.47 19.45
N LEU A 80 3.39 -2.25 19.62
CA LEU A 80 4.69 -1.99 20.24
C LEU A 80 4.56 -1.79 21.76
N PRO A 81 5.60 -2.12 22.55
CA PRO A 81 5.61 -1.87 23.98
C PRO A 81 5.66 -0.38 24.30
N LEU A 82 5.18 -0.02 25.49
CA LEU A 82 5.29 1.35 26.02
C LEU A 82 6.76 1.69 26.36
N PRO A 83 7.15 2.98 26.26
CA PRO A 83 8.52 3.41 26.56
C PRO A 83 8.86 3.12 28.02
N LYS A 84 10.09 2.66 28.27
CA LYS A 84 10.55 2.27 29.62
C LYS A 84 10.99 3.48 30.43
N SER A 85 11.34 4.58 29.76
CA SER A 85 11.87 5.78 30.37
C SER A 85 11.37 7.05 29.67
N PRO A 86 11.30 8.19 30.38
CA PRO A 86 10.89 9.46 29.78
C PRO A 86 11.92 9.98 28.74
N ALA A 87 13.19 9.59 28.86
CA ALA A 87 14.22 9.94 27.89
C ALA A 87 14.01 9.22 26.54
N GLU A 88 13.64 7.93 26.60
CA GLU A 88 13.26 7.15 25.43
C GLU A 88 12.01 7.72 24.76
N GLU A 89 11.01 8.09 25.56
CA GLU A 89 9.78 8.73 25.08
C GLU A 89 10.07 10.06 24.36
N ALA A 90 10.92 10.91 24.94
CA ALA A 90 11.33 12.17 24.31
C ALA A 90 12.08 11.95 22.99
N SER A 91 12.95 10.93 22.92
CA SER A 91 13.64 10.56 21.69
C SER A 91 12.68 10.08 20.59
N MET A 92 11.67 9.28 20.97
CA MET A 92 10.63 8.82 20.05
C MET A 92 9.79 10.00 19.54
N LEU A 93 9.39 10.92 20.42
CA LEU A 93 8.67 12.14 20.03
C LEU A 93 9.50 13.00 19.09
N ALA A 94 10.78 13.23 19.38
CA ALA A 94 11.67 14.01 18.51
C ALA A 94 11.79 13.40 17.11
N THR A 95 11.92 12.08 17.02
CA THR A 95 11.97 11.34 15.75
C THR A 95 10.65 11.46 14.99
N LEU A 96 9.53 11.36 15.70
CA LEU A 96 8.22 11.40 15.09
C LEU A 96 7.89 12.81 14.58
N HIS A 97 8.29 13.86 15.31
CA HIS A 97 8.18 15.24 14.85
C HIS A 97 9.02 15.51 13.60
N SER A 98 10.24 14.97 13.51
CA SER A 98 11.08 15.15 12.30
C SER A 98 10.50 14.43 11.08
N GLN A 99 9.89 13.25 11.27
CA GLN A 99 9.18 12.54 10.21
C GLN A 99 7.95 13.31 9.73
N LEU A 100 7.15 13.85 10.65
CA LEU A 100 5.96 14.62 10.28
C LEU A 100 6.28 15.92 9.56
N TYR A 101 7.36 16.59 9.96
CA TYR A 101 7.83 17.78 9.29
C TYR A 101 8.02 17.54 7.78
N PHE A 102 8.71 16.45 7.44
CA PHE A 102 8.89 16.05 6.04
C PHE A 102 7.56 15.77 5.32
N VAL A 103 6.59 15.16 6.00
CA VAL A 103 5.27 14.87 5.41
C VAL A 103 4.45 16.15 5.20
N GLN A 104 4.52 17.10 6.13
CA GLN A 104 3.84 18.40 6.00
C GLN A 104 4.36 19.19 4.81
N ASP A 105 5.67 19.12 4.53
CA ASP A 105 6.24 19.77 3.35
C ASP A 105 5.66 19.20 2.04
N ILE A 106 5.40 17.89 1.98
CA ILE A 106 4.75 17.25 0.84
C ILE A 106 3.31 17.75 0.65
N GLN A 107 2.59 18.01 1.75
CA GLN A 107 1.21 18.51 1.70
C GLN A 107 1.09 19.93 1.09
N ASN A 108 2.18 20.70 1.10
CA ASN A 108 2.21 22.03 0.49
C ASN A 108 2.28 21.99 -1.05
N VAL A 109 2.48 20.83 -1.66
CA VAL A 109 2.53 20.67 -3.11
C VAL A 109 1.11 20.72 -3.68
N ASP A 110 0.91 21.53 -4.72
CA ASP A 110 -0.34 21.57 -5.46
C ASP A 110 -0.61 20.23 -6.14
N THR A 111 -1.73 19.61 -5.77
CA THR A 111 -2.21 18.32 -6.29
C THR A 111 -3.58 18.46 -6.97
N GLU A 112 -3.98 19.69 -7.34
CA GLU A 112 -5.26 19.93 -8.02
C GLU A 112 -5.33 19.15 -9.35
N GLY A 113 -6.38 18.33 -9.51
CA GLY A 113 -6.62 17.56 -10.72
C GLY A 113 -5.79 16.27 -10.88
N VAL A 114 -5.06 15.84 -9.85
CA VAL A 114 -4.29 14.58 -9.88
C VAL A 114 -5.00 13.50 -9.08
N GLU A 115 -5.30 12.36 -9.71
CA GLU A 115 -5.86 11.20 -9.02
C GLU A 115 -4.76 10.44 -8.23
N PRO A 116 -5.03 10.01 -6.97
CA PRO A 116 -4.05 9.27 -6.19
C PRO A 116 -3.73 7.91 -6.81
N LEU A 117 -2.44 7.68 -7.11
CA LEU A 117 -1.96 6.38 -7.56
C LEU A 117 -2.05 5.36 -6.40
N GLN A 118 -2.89 4.33 -6.53
CA GLN A 118 -3.11 3.36 -5.45
C GLN A 118 -2.07 2.24 -5.45
N SER A 119 -1.60 1.85 -6.65
CA SER A 119 -0.61 0.79 -6.80
C SER A 119 0.19 1.00 -8.08
N ILE A 120 1.43 0.50 -8.12
CA ILE A 120 2.24 0.50 -9.33
C ILE A 120 1.71 -0.62 -10.25
N ARG A 121 0.63 -0.33 -10.97
CA ARG A 121 -0.04 -1.23 -11.91
C ARG A 121 -0.47 -0.46 -13.15
N ASP A 122 -0.82 -1.21 -14.18
CA ASP A 122 -1.46 -0.65 -15.35
C ASP A 122 -2.91 -0.26 -15.02
N GLU A 123 -3.14 1.02 -14.77
CA GLU A 123 -4.46 1.60 -14.49
C GLU A 123 -5.22 1.96 -15.78
N THR A 124 -4.74 1.54 -16.96
CA THR A 124 -5.54 1.63 -18.19
C THR A 124 -6.80 0.78 -18.07
N GLU A 125 -7.84 1.11 -18.85
CA GLU A 125 -9.08 0.32 -18.87
C GLU A 125 -8.85 -1.16 -19.20
N GLU A 126 -7.81 -1.46 -19.98
CA GLU A 126 -7.40 -2.81 -20.33
C GLU A 126 -6.75 -3.51 -19.13
N GLY A 127 -5.78 -2.88 -18.48
CA GLY A 127 -5.15 -3.41 -17.26
C GLY A 127 -6.13 -3.64 -16.12
N ILE A 128 -7.11 -2.74 -15.95
CA ILE A 128 -8.19 -2.91 -14.97
C ILE A 128 -9.05 -4.13 -15.32
N LYS A 129 -9.46 -4.31 -16.58
CA LYS A 129 -10.28 -5.47 -17.01
C LYS A 129 -9.55 -6.79 -16.75
N ASP A 130 -8.25 -6.85 -17.03
CA ASP A 130 -7.44 -8.06 -16.85
C ASP A 130 -7.25 -8.42 -15.37
N ILE A 131 -7.09 -7.43 -14.49
CA ILE A 131 -6.95 -7.64 -13.03
C ILE A 131 -8.30 -7.93 -12.37
N THR A 132 -9.40 -7.42 -12.94
CA THR A 132 -10.73 -7.53 -12.33
C THR A 132 -11.23 -8.97 -12.40
N ILE A 133 -11.31 -9.62 -11.23
CA ILE A 133 -11.93 -10.93 -11.07
C ILE A 133 -13.45 -10.77 -11.21
N GLY A 134 -13.97 -11.04 -12.41
CA GLY A 134 -15.39 -10.90 -12.74
C GLY A 134 -16.27 -12.01 -12.17
N LEU A 135 -17.59 -11.79 -12.19
CA LEU A 135 -18.56 -12.77 -11.70
C LEU A 135 -18.48 -14.12 -12.43
N GLU A 136 -18.12 -14.13 -13.72
CA GLU A 136 -17.97 -15.38 -14.48
C GLU A 136 -16.86 -16.25 -13.89
N THR A 137 -15.73 -15.63 -13.51
CA THR A 137 -14.61 -16.35 -12.88
C THR A 137 -14.97 -16.87 -11.49
N LEU A 138 -15.83 -16.15 -10.74
CA LEU A 138 -16.29 -16.56 -9.41
C LEU A 138 -17.50 -17.50 -9.44
N ARG A 139 -18.11 -17.73 -10.60
CA ARG A 139 -19.37 -18.46 -10.74
C ARG A 139 -19.29 -19.87 -10.17
N GLU A 140 -18.19 -20.57 -10.40
CA GLU A 140 -17.99 -21.93 -9.87
C GLU A 140 -17.86 -21.91 -8.34
N ALA A 141 -17.10 -20.96 -7.78
CA ALA A 141 -16.93 -20.82 -6.34
C ALA A 141 -18.24 -20.43 -5.64
N LEU A 142 -19.00 -19.49 -6.22
CA LEU A 142 -20.31 -19.07 -5.72
C LEU A 142 -21.37 -20.17 -5.87
N GLY A 143 -21.25 -21.06 -6.88
CA GLY A 143 -22.14 -22.21 -7.07
C GLY A 143 -22.00 -23.29 -5.99
N LYS A 144 -20.89 -23.28 -5.22
CA LYS A 144 -20.65 -24.17 -4.07
C LYS A 144 -21.26 -23.63 -2.76
N GLU A 145 -21.95 -22.49 -2.81
CA GLU A 145 -22.62 -21.90 -1.66
C GLU A 145 -24.10 -22.28 -1.61
N ASP A 146 -24.60 -22.54 -0.40
CA ASP A 146 -26.01 -22.79 -0.15
C ASP A 146 -26.67 -21.58 0.49
N VAL A 147 -27.86 -21.25 0.01
CA VAL A 147 -28.68 -20.15 0.52
C VAL A 147 -29.74 -20.74 1.44
N ILE A 148 -29.49 -20.72 2.75
CA ILE A 148 -30.37 -21.38 3.74
C ILE A 148 -31.04 -20.35 4.66
N GLY A 149 -32.33 -20.56 4.93
CA GLY A 149 -33.13 -19.82 5.92
C GLY A 149 -33.87 -18.60 5.36
N ARG A 150 -34.65 -17.93 6.22
CA ARG A 150 -35.55 -16.81 5.84
C ARG A 150 -34.81 -15.61 5.26
N ASN A 151 -33.60 -15.33 5.75
CA ASN A 151 -32.79 -14.18 5.33
C ASN A 151 -31.87 -14.47 4.14
N ARG A 152 -31.93 -15.69 3.57
CA ARG A 152 -31.19 -16.09 2.36
C ARG A 152 -29.70 -15.68 2.37
N ARG A 153 -29.03 -15.83 3.52
CA ARG A 153 -27.60 -15.53 3.62
C ARG A 153 -26.81 -16.68 2.97
N PRO A 154 -25.97 -16.42 1.95
CA PRO A 154 -25.10 -17.46 1.37
C PRO A 154 -24.16 -18.02 2.43
N ARG A 155 -24.01 -19.34 2.45
CA ARG A 155 -23.08 -20.06 3.32
C ARG A 155 -22.29 -21.05 2.48
N ARG A 156 -20.98 -21.11 2.69
CA ARG A 156 -20.12 -22.13 2.08
C ARG A 156 -20.49 -23.51 2.62
N ARG A 157 -20.61 -24.50 1.73
CA ARG A 157 -20.74 -25.92 2.11
C ARG A 157 -19.51 -26.35 2.90
N ARG A 158 -19.71 -26.94 4.07
CA ARG A 158 -18.62 -27.45 4.94
C ARG A 158 -18.35 -28.94 4.75
N ASP A 159 -19.25 -29.65 4.08
CA ASP A 159 -19.23 -31.12 4.00
C ASP A 159 -18.40 -31.64 2.82
N GLU A 160 -18.09 -30.78 1.84
CA GLU A 160 -17.16 -31.11 0.77
C GLU A 160 -15.73 -31.07 1.32
N LYS A 161 -15.18 -32.26 1.61
CA LYS A 161 -13.77 -32.41 1.95
C LYS A 161 -12.93 -32.05 0.73
N VAL A 162 -12.38 -30.83 0.72
CA VAL A 162 -11.40 -30.40 -0.28
C VAL A 162 -10.22 -31.37 -0.20
N ASP A 163 -9.82 -31.94 -1.33
CA ASP A 163 -8.64 -32.79 -1.38
C ASP A 163 -7.40 -31.90 -1.31
N THR A 164 -6.83 -31.79 -0.10
CA THR A 164 -5.66 -30.94 0.17
C THR A 164 -4.35 -31.72 0.20
N LYS A 165 -4.39 -33.01 -0.20
CA LYS A 165 -3.21 -33.88 -0.31
C LYS A 165 -2.14 -33.23 -1.20
N GLY A 166 -0.90 -33.18 -0.70
CA GLY A 166 0.25 -32.60 -1.40
C GLY A 166 0.40 -31.08 -1.28
N VAL A 167 -0.64 -30.34 -0.87
CA VAL A 167 -0.59 -28.87 -0.69
C VAL A 167 -0.55 -28.49 0.78
N GLU A 168 -1.33 -29.15 1.63
CA GLU A 168 -1.44 -28.88 3.06
C GLU A 168 -0.70 -29.90 3.94
N ASP A 169 0.19 -30.72 3.37
CA ASP A 169 0.99 -31.72 4.11
C ASP A 169 2.10 -31.08 4.99
N TRP A 170 2.11 -29.76 5.13
CA TRP A 170 3.07 -29.06 5.98
C TRP A 170 2.57 -29.00 7.43
N ASP A 171 3.47 -29.24 8.38
CA ASP A 171 3.14 -29.10 9.80
C ASP A 171 2.95 -27.62 10.13
N VAL A 172 1.68 -27.23 10.30
CA VAL A 172 1.23 -25.87 10.63
C VAL A 172 1.95 -25.29 11.85
N THR A 173 2.35 -26.15 12.79
CA THR A 173 2.97 -25.76 14.06
C THR A 173 4.49 -25.84 14.05
N LYS A 174 5.14 -26.20 12.93
CA LYS A 174 6.58 -26.45 12.87
C LYS A 174 7.43 -25.22 13.22
N THR A 175 7.00 -24.03 12.80
CA THR A 175 7.73 -22.77 13.01
C THR A 175 7.30 -22.05 14.30
N ALA A 176 6.35 -22.60 15.06
CA ALA A 176 5.85 -21.97 16.28
C ALA A 176 6.90 -22.01 17.40
N GLY A 177 7.10 -20.88 18.09
CA GLY A 177 7.98 -20.81 19.25
C GLY A 177 7.44 -21.54 20.49
N GLU A 178 6.12 -21.51 20.71
CA GLU A 178 5.44 -22.26 21.77
C GLU A 178 4.29 -23.08 21.16
N LYS A 179 4.22 -24.37 21.51
CA LYS A 179 3.20 -25.30 21.05
C LYS A 179 2.81 -26.26 22.17
N VAL A 180 1.55 -26.69 22.15
CA VAL A 180 1.04 -27.74 23.04
C VAL A 180 0.43 -28.84 22.18
N ASP A 181 0.90 -30.06 22.42
CA ASP A 181 0.34 -31.27 21.85
C ASP A 181 -0.63 -31.85 22.89
N THR A 182 -1.93 -31.79 22.59
CA THR A 182 -2.98 -32.44 23.39
C THR A 182 -3.54 -33.65 22.64
N PRO A 183 -4.27 -34.57 23.30
CA PRO A 183 -4.95 -35.67 22.62
C PRO A 183 -5.90 -35.22 21.50
N GLY A 184 -6.35 -33.95 21.53
CA GLY A 184 -7.19 -33.33 20.51
C GLY A 184 -6.44 -32.64 19.36
N GLY A 185 -5.11 -32.68 19.33
CA GLY A 185 -4.29 -32.08 18.28
C GLY A 185 -3.23 -31.10 18.80
N LYS A 186 -2.54 -30.47 17.84
CA LYS A 186 -1.47 -29.48 18.09
C LYS A 186 -2.05 -28.06 18.07
N PHE A 187 -1.71 -27.24 19.05
CA PHE A 187 -2.23 -25.87 19.17
C PHE A 187 -1.12 -24.84 19.40
N PHE A 188 -1.32 -23.62 18.90
CA PHE A 188 -0.51 -22.46 19.25
C PHE A 188 -0.85 -21.97 20.66
N ILE A 189 0.18 -21.66 21.45
CA ILE A 189 -0.02 -21.04 22.77
C ILE A 189 0.06 -19.52 22.61
N VAL A 190 -0.96 -18.82 23.09
CA VAL A 190 -0.93 -17.37 23.25
C VAL A 190 -1.21 -17.07 24.72
N ARG A 191 -0.23 -16.50 25.42
CA ARG A 191 -0.39 -16.09 26.82
C ARG A 191 -1.32 -14.88 26.88
N SER A 192 -2.57 -15.10 27.27
CA SER A 192 -3.52 -14.02 27.51
C SER A 192 -3.17 -13.33 28.83
N GLY A 193 -2.67 -12.08 28.76
CA GLY A 193 -2.29 -11.28 29.92
C GLY A 193 -3.46 -10.74 30.77
N LYS A 194 -4.66 -11.33 30.68
CA LYS A 194 -5.81 -10.91 31.48
C LYS A 194 -5.68 -11.45 32.91
N GLY A 195 -4.85 -10.79 33.72
CA GLY A 195 -5.01 -10.78 35.17
C GLY A 195 -3.96 -11.49 36.03
N GLU A 196 -2.66 -11.26 35.81
CA GLU A 196 -1.68 -11.43 36.90
C GLU A 196 -0.89 -10.14 37.08
N LYS A 197 -1.36 -9.30 38.00
CA LYS A 197 -0.50 -8.32 38.65
C LYS A 197 0.50 -9.11 39.50
N GLY A 198 1.75 -9.17 39.05
CA GLY A 198 2.96 -9.40 39.84
C GLY A 198 2.93 -10.57 40.84
N SER A 199 3.51 -11.70 40.44
CA SER A 199 4.17 -12.61 41.38
C SER A 199 5.55 -12.97 40.83
N TRP A 200 6.52 -12.10 41.09
CA TRP A 200 7.90 -12.54 41.26
C TRP A 200 7.98 -13.24 42.62
N ALA A 201 7.47 -14.46 42.72
CA ALA A 201 7.64 -15.33 43.87
C ALA A 201 7.38 -16.79 43.50
N SER A 202 8.44 -17.51 43.17
CA SER A 202 8.61 -18.90 43.58
C SER A 202 10.10 -19.21 43.59
N GLN A 203 10.70 -18.86 44.72
CA GLN A 203 11.91 -19.49 45.21
C GLN A 203 11.58 -20.94 45.62
N ASN A 204 12.54 -21.82 45.36
CA ASN A 204 12.91 -23.02 46.11
C ASN A 204 11.87 -24.14 46.27
N ALA A 205 12.13 -25.27 45.58
CA ALA A 205 11.82 -26.59 46.10
C ALA A 205 12.93 -27.59 45.74
N TYR A 206 13.49 -28.15 46.80
CA TYR A 206 14.53 -29.18 46.93
C TYR A 206 14.37 -30.41 46.02
N THR A 207 15.51 -30.95 45.57
CA THR A 207 15.72 -32.41 45.54
C THR A 207 17.11 -32.72 46.10
N ASN A 208 17.14 -33.23 47.33
CA ASN A 208 18.29 -33.91 47.92
C ASN A 208 18.53 -35.22 47.16
N HIS A 209 19.79 -35.50 46.82
CA HIS A 209 20.27 -36.82 46.46
C HIS A 209 21.39 -37.16 47.44
N ASP A 210 21.11 -38.12 48.33
CA ASP A 210 22.04 -39.10 48.87
C ASP A 210 21.31 -40.45 48.85
#